data_AF-A0AA97H6Y1-F1
#
_entry.id   AF-A0AA97H6Y1-F1
#
_cell.length_a   1.000
_cell.length_b   1.000
_cell.length_c   1.000
_cell.angle_alpha   90.00
_cell.angle_beta   90.00
_cell.angle_gamma   90.00
#
_symmetry.space_group_name_H-M   'P 1'
#
loop_
_entity.id
_entity.type
_entity.pdbx_description
1 polymer ?
#
loop_
_entity_poly.entity_id
_entity_poly.type
_entity_poly.pdbx_seq_one_letter_code
_entity_poly.pdbx_strand_id
1 'polypeptide(L)'
;MTNLSTEVPRTALTWKLLPAALLSASAVPLFAIRDDAAGYSLLALSLVTAAFIDRQLLRHLALVAAGVVIISLVPLNADLSLEHMALMGGALALAVLVPWLVSRFIYQEKIIRFPVNTGRKWPLAAKLYLAGVVALGYFILPAYLINTGVYTNWPDASDPTIFWRLFLGVNTVGIWDELFFICTTFTLLRQHFPDWLANLLQAVVFSSFLWEIGYQAWGPLLTFPFALLQGYTFKLTKSFTYVVSVHLIFDFVLFLALVHAHNRDWLPIFIY
;
A
#
# COMPACT_ATOMS: atom_id res chain seq x y z
N MET A 1 38.77 -10.64 -5.93
CA MET A 1 38.42 -10.86 -4.51
C MET A 1 37.04 -10.29 -4.27
N THR A 2 36.03 -11.16 -4.23
CA THR A 2 34.64 -10.82 -3.92
C THR A 2 34.54 -10.47 -2.45
N ASN A 3 34.30 -9.19 -2.14
CA ASN A 3 33.87 -8.77 -0.80
C ASN A 3 32.52 -9.44 -0.52
N LEU A 4 32.56 -10.55 0.21
CA LEU A 4 31.42 -11.06 0.95
C LEU A 4 31.14 -10.05 2.06
N SER A 5 30.38 -9.00 1.72
CA SER A 5 29.74 -8.16 2.72
C SER A 5 28.83 -9.07 3.54
N THR A 6 29.33 -9.50 4.70
CA THR A 6 28.55 -10.17 5.73
C THR A 6 27.46 -9.21 6.18
N GLU A 7 26.27 -9.28 5.55
CA GLU A 7 25.09 -8.64 6.10
C GLU A 7 24.92 -9.20 7.52
N VAL A 8 25.12 -8.34 8.52
CA VAL A 8 24.88 -8.70 9.92
C VAL A 8 23.44 -9.21 10.02
N PRO A 9 23.20 -10.39 10.61
CA PRO A 9 21.85 -10.93 10.74
C PRO A 9 20.95 -9.90 11.42
N ARG A 10 19.96 -9.38 10.69
CA ARG A 10 18.96 -8.47 11.26
C ARG A 10 18.13 -9.28 12.26
N THR A 11 18.09 -8.86 13.52
CA THR A 11 17.32 -9.55 14.57
C THR A 11 15.91 -8.97 14.69
N ALA A 12 14.92 -9.84 14.93
CA ALA A 12 13.53 -9.42 15.11
C ALA A 12 13.31 -8.74 16.46
N LEU A 13 13.89 -9.29 17.53
CA LEU A 13 13.86 -8.68 18.86
C LEU A 13 14.98 -7.64 18.98
N THR A 14 14.63 -6.39 18.77
CA THR A 14 15.48 -5.23 19.02
C THR A 14 14.65 -4.11 19.62
N TRP A 15 15.29 -3.20 20.36
CA TRP A 15 14.62 -1.98 20.82
C TRP A 15 14.07 -1.15 19.66
N LYS A 16 14.63 -1.29 18.45
CA LYS A 16 14.13 -0.66 17.23
C LYS A 16 12.70 -1.07 16.87
N LEU A 17 12.23 -2.24 17.31
CA LEU A 17 10.87 -2.69 17.02
C LEU A 17 9.81 -1.77 17.64
N LEU A 18 10.05 -1.23 18.84
CA LEU A 18 9.10 -0.35 19.52
C LEU A 18 8.71 0.87 18.66
N PRO A 19 9.63 1.74 18.21
CA PRO A 19 9.28 2.88 17.37
C PRO A 19 8.66 2.46 16.03
N ALA A 20 9.14 1.38 15.39
CA ALA A 20 8.59 0.93 14.12
C ALA A 20 7.15 0.40 14.26
N ALA A 21 6.86 -0.32 15.36
CA ALA A 21 5.52 -0.79 15.70
C ALA A 21 4.60 0.39 16.05
N LEU A 22 5.08 1.40 16.79
CA LEU A 22 4.32 2.61 17.08
C LEU A 22 3.93 3.37 15.81
N LEU A 23 4.86 3.53 14.85
CA LEU A 23 4.56 4.14 13.56
C LEU A 23 3.50 3.33 12.81
N SER A 24 3.68 2.01 12.73
CA SER A 24 2.75 1.15 11.99
C SER A 24 1.37 1.15 12.64
N ALA A 25 1.32 1.09 13.97
CA ALA A 25 0.09 1.14 14.75
C ALA A 25 -0.60 2.50 14.65
N SER A 26 0.11 3.61 14.47
CA SER A 26 -0.48 4.95 14.29
C SER A 26 -1.41 5.05 13.07
N ALA A 27 -1.18 4.23 12.05
CA ALA A 27 -2.02 4.19 10.85
C ALA A 27 -3.46 3.74 11.16
N VAL A 28 -3.66 2.88 12.17
CA VAL A 28 -4.99 2.37 12.55
C VAL A 28 -5.89 3.49 13.07
N PRO A 29 -5.53 4.26 14.11
CA PRO A 29 -6.35 5.38 14.55
C PRO A 29 -6.43 6.49 13.49
N LEU A 30 -5.37 6.78 12.73
CA LEU A 30 -5.42 7.82 11.68
C LEU A 30 -6.39 7.48 10.55
N PHE A 31 -6.37 6.24 10.05
CA PHE A 31 -7.11 5.87 8.84
C PHE A 31 -8.30 4.95 9.10
N ALA A 32 -8.24 4.05 10.08
CA ALA A 32 -9.34 3.12 10.32
C ALA A 32 -10.40 3.66 11.28
N ILE A 33 -9.97 4.41 12.30
CA ILE A 33 -10.85 4.89 13.39
C ILE A 33 -11.14 6.40 13.25
N ARG A 34 -10.28 7.15 12.56
CA ARG A 34 -10.31 8.61 12.43
C ARG A 34 -10.19 9.32 13.78
N ASP A 35 -9.34 8.79 14.66
CA ASP A 35 -8.91 9.41 15.91
C ASP A 35 -7.52 10.06 15.70
N ASP A 36 -7.55 11.31 15.23
CA ASP A 36 -6.35 12.10 14.95
C ASP A 36 -5.45 12.24 16.18
N ALA A 37 -6.03 12.44 17.36
CA ALA A 37 -5.28 12.65 18.58
C ALA A 37 -4.46 11.41 18.94
N ALA A 38 -5.08 10.23 18.93
CA ALA A 38 -4.37 8.97 19.17
C ALA A 38 -3.35 8.68 18.07
N GLY A 39 -3.72 8.90 16.81
CA GLY A 39 -2.88 8.69 15.65
C GLY A 39 -1.60 9.51 15.66
N TYR A 40 -1.72 10.83 15.73
CA TYR A 40 -0.56 11.71 15.79
C TYR A 40 0.26 11.52 17.08
N SER A 41 -0.37 11.14 18.19
CA SER A 41 0.36 10.83 19.44
C SER A 41 1.25 9.59 19.28
N LEU A 42 0.74 8.51 18.69
CA LEU A 42 1.53 7.29 18.42
C LEU A 42 2.66 7.57 17.43
N LEU A 43 2.38 8.36 16.38
CA LEU A 43 3.37 8.74 15.39
C LEU A 43 4.48 9.61 16.00
N ALA A 44 4.13 10.59 16.84
CA ALA A 44 5.08 11.41 17.57
C ALA A 44 5.92 10.56 18.54
N LEU A 45 5.29 9.66 19.29
CA LEU A 45 5.98 8.75 20.21
C LEU A 45 6.94 7.82 19.46
N SER A 46 6.57 7.36 18.26
CA SER A 46 7.47 6.60 17.38
C SER A 46 8.75 7.38 17.07
N LEU A 47 8.64 8.63 16.63
CA LEU A 47 9.82 9.44 16.29
C LEU A 47 10.64 9.79 17.52
N VAL A 48 10.00 10.14 18.64
CA VAL A 48 10.68 10.44 19.91
C VAL A 48 11.46 9.22 20.40
N THR A 49 10.83 8.04 20.45
CA THR A 49 11.51 6.81 20.88
C THR A 49 12.62 6.41 19.90
N ALA A 50 12.42 6.57 18.59
CA ALA A 50 13.47 6.34 17.60
C ALA A 50 14.68 7.27 17.80
N ALA A 51 14.47 8.53 18.17
CA ALA A 51 15.54 9.49 18.42
C ALA A 51 16.46 9.07 19.57
N PHE A 52 15.92 8.40 20.59
CA PHE A 52 16.70 7.85 21.71
C PHE A 52 17.36 6.51 21.39
N ILE A 53 16.81 5.73 20.45
CA ILE A 53 17.26 4.36 20.16
C ILE A 53 18.29 4.32 19.02
N ASP A 54 17.98 4.91 17.87
CA ASP A 54 18.83 4.84 16.67
C ASP A 54 18.54 5.99 15.69
N ARG A 55 19.56 6.81 15.41
CA ARG A 55 19.42 7.98 14.54
C ARG A 55 19.11 7.63 13.08
N GLN A 56 19.58 6.49 12.59
CA GLN A 56 19.29 6.05 11.21
C GLN A 56 17.84 5.56 11.11
N LEU A 57 17.36 4.84 12.12
CA LEU A 57 15.96 4.45 12.23
C LEU A 57 15.06 5.70 12.29
N LEU A 58 15.39 6.69 13.11
CA LEU A 58 14.67 7.96 13.15
C LEU A 58 14.53 8.58 11.76
N ARG A 59 15.64 8.68 11.01
CA ARG A 59 15.62 9.24 9.64
C ARG A 59 14.65 8.47 8.74
N HIS A 60 14.72 7.15 8.75
CA HIS A 60 13.85 6.31 7.92
C HIS A 60 12.37 6.40 8.34
N LEU A 61 12.09 6.35 9.65
CA LEU A 61 10.73 6.47 10.16
C LEU A 61 10.15 7.87 9.93
N ALA A 62 10.96 8.93 9.98
CA ALA A 62 10.53 10.28 9.65
C ALA A 62 10.08 10.41 8.19
N LEU A 63 10.70 9.69 7.25
CA LEU A 63 10.25 9.67 5.85
C LEU A 63 8.89 8.99 5.71
N VAL A 64 8.69 7.84 6.37
CA VAL A 64 7.39 7.15 6.35
C VAL A 64 6.32 8.00 7.04
N ALA A 65 6.65 8.58 8.20
CA ALA A 65 5.78 9.47 8.96
C ALA A 65 5.36 10.69 8.13
N ALA A 66 6.28 11.30 7.39
CA ALA A 66 5.96 12.42 6.51
C ALA A 66 4.91 12.04 5.46
N GLY A 67 5.05 10.86 4.84
CA GLY A 67 4.04 10.36 3.90
C GLY A 67 2.69 10.11 4.57
N VAL A 68 2.68 9.43 5.71
CA VAL A 68 1.46 9.16 6.50
C VAL A 68 0.76 10.46 6.88
N VAL A 69 1.49 11.46 7.36
CA VAL A 69 0.95 12.79 7.71
C VAL A 69 0.37 13.48 6.48
N ILE A 70 1.08 13.49 5.34
CA ILE A 70 0.57 14.14 4.12
C ILE A 70 -0.77 13.52 3.70
N ILE A 71 -0.87 12.19 3.76
CA ILE A 71 -2.08 11.45 3.40
C ILE A 71 -3.21 11.74 4.40
N SER A 72 -2.93 11.77 5.70
CA SER A 72 -3.95 11.97 6.74
C SER A 72 -4.55 13.37 6.75
N LEU A 73 -3.98 14.32 6.00
CA LEU A 73 -4.52 15.68 5.86
C LEU A 73 -5.64 15.77 4.80
N VAL A 74 -5.89 14.70 4.06
CA VAL A 74 -6.86 14.67 2.97
C VAL A 74 -7.87 13.54 3.19
N PRO A 75 -9.19 13.77 3.00
CA PRO A 75 -10.16 12.68 3.05
C PRO A 75 -9.87 11.67 1.93
N LEU A 76 -9.83 10.37 2.27
CA LEU A 76 -9.52 9.30 1.30
C LEU A 76 -10.76 8.56 0.80
N ASN A 77 -11.96 9.09 1.08
CA ASN A 77 -13.19 8.54 0.54
C ASN A 77 -13.16 8.55 -1.00
N ALA A 78 -13.87 7.61 -1.62
CA ALA A 78 -13.90 7.42 -3.07
C ALA A 78 -14.75 8.47 -3.81
N ASP A 79 -14.71 9.73 -3.40
CA ASP A 79 -15.33 10.82 -4.16
C ASP A 79 -14.57 11.03 -5.49
N LEU A 80 -15.29 11.05 -6.60
CA LEU A 80 -14.76 11.22 -7.95
C LEU A 80 -15.09 12.60 -8.54
N SER A 81 -15.41 13.58 -7.69
CA SER A 81 -15.39 15.00 -8.07
C SER A 81 -13.97 15.39 -8.52
N LEU A 82 -13.86 16.25 -9.55
CA LEU A 82 -12.54 16.63 -10.08
C LEU A 82 -11.67 17.34 -9.05
N GLU A 83 -12.29 18.14 -8.17
CA GLU A 83 -11.63 18.82 -7.07
C GLU A 83 -11.03 17.82 -6.09
N HIS A 84 -11.83 16.84 -5.64
CA HIS A 84 -11.35 15.81 -4.72
C HIS A 84 -10.27 14.94 -5.35
N MET A 85 -10.44 14.52 -6.60
CA MET A 85 -9.43 13.76 -7.33
C MET A 85 -8.10 14.52 -7.45
N ALA A 86 -8.14 15.83 -7.70
CA ALA A 86 -6.94 16.65 -7.77
C ALA A 86 -6.26 16.80 -6.40
N LEU A 87 -7.05 17.00 -5.34
CA LEU A 87 -6.58 17.16 -3.97
C LEU A 87 -5.98 15.85 -3.43
N MET A 88 -6.69 14.73 -3.57
CA MET A 88 -6.20 13.39 -3.21
C MET A 88 -4.99 13.00 -4.05
N GLY A 89 -5.06 13.13 -5.38
CA GLY A 89 -3.93 12.84 -6.27
C GLY A 89 -2.68 13.66 -5.95
N GLY A 90 -2.85 14.93 -5.59
CA GLY A 90 -1.77 15.80 -5.11
C GLY A 90 -1.15 15.32 -3.80
N ALA A 91 -1.97 14.98 -2.80
CA ALA A 91 -1.49 14.45 -1.52
C ALA A 91 -0.75 13.11 -1.69
N LEU A 92 -1.31 12.19 -2.49
CA LEU A 92 -0.65 10.92 -2.82
C LEU A 92 0.71 11.17 -3.51
N ALA A 93 0.75 12.05 -4.52
CA ALA A 93 2.00 12.40 -5.18
C ALA A 93 3.04 12.97 -4.20
N LEU A 94 2.64 13.88 -3.31
CA LEU A 94 3.51 14.45 -2.28
C LEU A 94 4.01 13.39 -1.28
N ALA A 95 3.15 12.47 -0.87
CA ALA A 95 3.48 11.40 0.08
C ALA A 95 4.56 10.44 -0.44
N VAL A 96 4.75 10.35 -1.76
CA VAL A 96 5.87 9.60 -2.37
C VAL A 96 7.04 10.53 -2.70
N LEU A 97 6.76 11.71 -3.26
CA LEU A 97 7.78 12.63 -3.74
C LEU A 97 8.61 13.21 -2.59
N VAL A 98 7.99 13.60 -1.48
CA VAL A 98 8.69 14.18 -0.32
C VAL A 98 9.67 13.16 0.29
N PRO A 99 9.27 11.93 0.66
CA PRO A 99 10.21 10.92 1.14
C PRO A 99 11.35 10.63 0.16
N TRP A 100 11.03 10.54 -1.13
CA TRP A 100 12.03 10.28 -2.17
C TRP A 100 13.05 11.41 -2.30
N LEU A 101 12.60 12.67 -2.37
CA LEU A 101 13.47 13.85 -2.46
C LEU A 101 14.35 13.99 -1.22
N VAL A 102 13.77 13.88 -0.02
CA VAL A 102 14.51 14.00 1.24
C VAL A 102 15.54 12.88 1.36
N SER A 103 15.16 11.63 1.10
CA SER A 103 16.09 10.50 1.09
C SER A 103 17.24 10.74 0.10
N ARG A 104 16.93 11.20 -1.12
CA ARG A 104 17.90 11.33 -2.21
C ARG A 104 18.87 12.49 -2.03
N PHE A 105 18.39 13.65 -1.59
CA PHE A 105 19.13 14.91 -1.62
C PHE A 105 19.55 15.41 -0.24
N ILE A 106 18.77 15.12 0.80
CA ILE A 106 19.07 15.54 2.19
C ILE A 106 19.84 14.43 2.90
N TYR A 107 19.31 13.20 2.91
CA TYR A 107 19.99 12.06 3.55
C TYR A 107 21.06 11.44 2.65
N GLN A 108 21.06 11.78 1.35
CA GLN A 108 22.02 11.29 0.35
C GLN A 108 22.03 9.76 0.21
N GLU A 109 20.89 9.14 0.51
CA GLU A 109 20.68 7.71 0.39
C GLU A 109 20.04 7.36 -0.95
N LYS A 110 20.27 6.12 -1.40
CA LYS A 110 19.65 5.56 -2.61
C LYS A 110 18.89 4.29 -2.26
N ILE A 111 18.06 4.35 -1.21
CA ILE A 111 17.28 3.22 -0.71
C ILE A 111 15.95 3.11 -1.46
N ILE A 112 15.20 4.21 -1.55
CA ILE A 112 13.95 4.29 -2.30
C ILE A 112 14.28 4.24 -3.80
N ARG A 113 13.89 3.15 -4.46
CA ARG A 113 14.14 2.91 -5.89
C ARG A 113 12.92 2.27 -6.55
N PHE A 114 12.74 2.57 -7.83
CA PHE A 114 11.62 2.08 -8.63
C PHE A 114 12.15 1.28 -9.84
N PRO A 115 12.48 -0.02 -9.69
CA PRO A 115 13.08 -0.81 -10.76
C PRO A 115 12.05 -1.24 -11.84
N VAL A 116 11.81 -0.37 -12.84
CA VAL A 116 10.79 -0.55 -13.91
C VAL A 116 11.27 -1.38 -15.12
N ASN A 117 12.57 -1.60 -15.26
CA ASN A 117 13.12 -2.41 -16.36
C ASN A 117 14.28 -3.28 -15.87
N THR A 118 13.96 -4.40 -15.25
CA THR A 118 14.97 -5.34 -14.74
C THR A 118 15.64 -6.17 -15.84
N GLY A 119 15.16 -6.07 -17.10
CA GLY A 119 15.69 -6.82 -18.24
C GLY A 119 15.47 -8.34 -18.19
N ARG A 120 14.77 -8.84 -17.17
CA ARG A 120 14.54 -10.27 -16.94
C ARG A 120 13.17 -10.67 -17.46
N LYS A 121 13.13 -11.73 -18.27
CA LYS A 121 11.86 -12.35 -18.68
C LYS A 121 11.16 -12.98 -17.48
N TRP A 122 9.84 -12.87 -17.42
CA TRP A 122 9.07 -13.49 -16.34
C TRP A 122 8.98 -15.00 -16.55
N PRO A 123 9.38 -15.81 -15.54
CA PRO A 123 9.27 -17.27 -15.62
C PRO A 123 7.80 -17.70 -15.67
N LEU A 124 7.55 -18.94 -16.09
CA LEU A 124 6.19 -19.48 -16.16
C LEU A 124 5.45 -19.36 -14.82
N ALA A 125 6.12 -19.64 -13.70
CA ALA A 125 5.55 -19.51 -12.36
C ALA A 125 5.02 -18.09 -12.07
N ALA A 126 5.72 -17.05 -12.54
CA ALA A 126 5.28 -15.67 -12.40
C ALA A 126 4.03 -15.38 -13.26
N LYS A 127 3.98 -15.91 -14.48
CA LYS A 127 2.79 -15.78 -15.35
C LYS A 127 1.57 -16.52 -14.78
N LEU A 128 1.77 -17.73 -14.26
CA LEU A 128 0.73 -18.51 -13.59
C LEU A 128 0.25 -17.83 -12.30
N TYR A 129 1.15 -17.15 -11.58
CA TYR A 129 0.78 -16.34 -10.42
C TYR A 129 -0.17 -15.21 -10.80
N LEU A 130 0.08 -14.48 -11.91
CA LEU A 130 -0.85 -13.46 -12.40
C LEU A 130 -2.24 -14.03 -12.71
N ALA A 131 -2.29 -15.20 -13.37
CA ALA A 131 -3.56 -15.89 -13.61
C ALA A 131 -4.25 -16.32 -12.29
N GLY A 132 -3.48 -16.76 -11.30
CA GLY A 132 -3.97 -17.07 -9.96
C GLY A 132 -4.56 -15.85 -9.25
N VAL A 133 -3.95 -14.68 -9.39
CA VAL A 133 -4.45 -13.41 -8.82
C VAL A 133 -5.79 -13.02 -9.45
N VAL A 134 -5.94 -13.19 -10.78
CA VAL A 134 -7.24 -13.00 -11.46
C VAL A 134 -8.28 -13.94 -10.88
N ALA A 135 -7.95 -15.23 -10.75
CA ALA A 135 -8.88 -16.22 -10.22
C ALA A 135 -9.29 -15.91 -8.77
N LEU A 136 -8.34 -15.55 -7.91
CA LEU A 136 -8.63 -15.15 -6.54
C LEU A 136 -9.53 -13.91 -6.49
N GLY A 137 -9.22 -12.87 -7.27
CA GLY A 137 -10.05 -11.68 -7.37
C GLY A 137 -11.47 -12.03 -7.83
N TYR A 138 -11.59 -12.87 -8.86
CA TYR A 138 -12.88 -13.27 -9.43
C TYR A 138 -13.79 -14.02 -8.44
N PHE A 139 -13.23 -14.90 -7.62
CA PHE A 139 -14.02 -15.66 -6.64
C PHE A 139 -14.24 -14.94 -5.30
N ILE A 140 -13.29 -14.09 -4.88
CA ILE A 140 -13.34 -13.45 -3.55
C ILE A 140 -14.05 -12.10 -3.62
N LEU A 141 -13.74 -11.26 -4.61
CA LEU A 141 -14.20 -9.87 -4.64
C LEU A 141 -15.72 -9.73 -4.77
N PRO A 142 -16.42 -10.46 -5.67
CA PRO A 142 -17.86 -10.34 -5.77
C PRO A 142 -18.56 -10.78 -4.47
N ALA A 143 -18.14 -11.91 -3.89
CA ALA A 143 -18.68 -12.39 -2.62
C ALA A 143 -18.44 -11.40 -1.48
N TYR A 144 -17.25 -10.81 -1.40
CA TYR A 144 -16.93 -9.74 -0.45
C TYR A 144 -17.82 -8.52 -0.65
N LEU A 145 -17.77 -7.93 -1.85
CA LEU A 145 -18.44 -6.68 -2.17
C LEU A 145 -19.95 -6.79 -1.97
N ILE A 146 -20.56 -7.82 -2.53
CA ILE A 146 -22.02 -7.95 -2.62
C ILE A 146 -22.62 -8.44 -1.31
N ASN A 147 -22.06 -9.48 -0.68
CA ASN A 147 -22.67 -10.07 0.51
C ASN A 147 -22.52 -9.16 1.74
N THR A 148 -21.55 -8.23 1.74
CA THR A 148 -21.38 -7.26 2.82
C THR A 148 -21.96 -5.87 2.51
N GLY A 149 -22.25 -5.56 1.24
CA GLY A 149 -22.74 -4.25 0.81
C GLY A 149 -21.67 -3.16 0.71
N VAL A 150 -20.40 -3.47 0.98
CA VAL A 150 -19.28 -2.49 0.97
C VAL A 150 -19.02 -1.88 -0.41
N TYR A 151 -19.53 -2.46 -1.51
CA TYR A 151 -19.43 -1.84 -2.85
C TYR A 151 -19.98 -0.40 -2.89
N THR A 152 -20.92 -0.07 -1.99
CA THR A 152 -21.50 1.27 -1.84
C THR A 152 -20.55 2.33 -1.28
N ASN A 153 -19.38 1.91 -0.76
CA ASN A 153 -18.30 2.83 -0.40
C ASN A 153 -17.67 3.50 -1.63
N TRP A 154 -17.84 2.89 -2.81
CA TRP A 154 -17.42 3.44 -4.09
C TRP A 154 -18.64 3.97 -4.85
N PRO A 155 -18.46 5.03 -5.66
CA PRO A 155 -19.56 5.63 -6.40
C PRO A 155 -20.08 4.71 -7.51
N ASP A 156 -21.37 4.84 -7.80
CA ASP A 156 -22.04 4.12 -8.87
C ASP A 156 -21.46 4.51 -10.25
N ALA A 157 -20.80 3.53 -10.87
CA ALA A 157 -20.16 3.66 -12.18
C ALA A 157 -21.11 3.47 -13.37
N SER A 158 -22.42 3.60 -13.18
CA SER A 158 -23.40 3.53 -14.27
C SER A 158 -23.32 4.73 -15.23
N ASP A 159 -22.84 5.89 -14.76
CA ASP A 159 -22.53 7.05 -15.61
C ASP A 159 -21.16 6.89 -16.30
N PRO A 160 -21.03 7.13 -17.62
CA PRO A 160 -19.76 6.98 -18.34
C PRO A 160 -18.60 7.81 -17.78
N THR A 161 -18.87 9.00 -17.22
CA THR A 161 -17.83 9.86 -16.64
C THR A 161 -17.31 9.25 -15.34
N ILE A 162 -18.22 8.82 -14.46
CA ILE A 162 -17.88 8.16 -13.20
C ILE A 162 -17.18 6.82 -13.46
N PHE A 163 -17.64 6.05 -14.46
CA PHE A 163 -17.01 4.81 -14.91
C PHE A 163 -15.51 4.99 -15.21
N TRP A 164 -15.16 5.97 -16.06
CA TRP A 164 -13.77 6.20 -16.43
C TRP A 164 -12.94 6.82 -15.30
N ARG A 165 -13.53 7.66 -14.46
CA ARG A 165 -12.86 8.19 -13.26
C ARG A 165 -12.58 7.11 -12.23
N LEU A 166 -13.51 6.18 -12.03
CA LEU A 166 -13.32 5.04 -11.14
C LEU A 166 -12.22 4.13 -11.67
N PHE A 167 -12.26 3.80 -12.97
CA PHE A 167 -11.21 3.03 -13.61
C PHE A 167 -9.83 3.69 -13.43
N LEU A 168 -9.71 4.98 -13.77
CA LEU A 168 -8.46 5.71 -13.62
C LEU A 168 -8.01 5.79 -12.15
N GLY A 169 -8.93 6.10 -11.24
CA GLY A 169 -8.68 6.27 -9.81
C GLY A 169 -8.14 5.00 -9.18
N VAL A 170 -8.87 3.88 -9.33
CA VAL A 170 -8.48 2.57 -8.80
C VAL A 170 -7.07 2.19 -9.29
N ASN A 171 -6.83 2.24 -10.60
CA ASN A 171 -5.52 1.84 -11.15
C ASN A 171 -4.39 2.81 -10.75
N THR A 172 -4.66 4.11 -10.65
CA THR A 172 -3.63 5.10 -10.25
C THR A 172 -3.26 4.93 -8.78
N VAL A 173 -4.26 4.69 -7.92
CA VAL A 173 -4.03 4.39 -6.50
C VAL A 173 -3.28 3.07 -6.35
N GLY A 174 -3.59 2.02 -7.12
CA GLY A 174 -2.84 0.77 -7.08
C GLY A 174 -1.36 0.90 -7.48
N ILE A 175 -1.03 1.77 -8.45
CA ILE A 175 0.39 2.11 -8.74
C ILE A 175 1.02 2.83 -7.56
N TRP A 176 0.28 3.79 -6.97
CA TRP A 176 0.75 4.58 -5.85
C TRP A 176 1.02 3.71 -4.60
N ASP A 177 0.17 2.72 -4.34
CA ASP A 177 0.33 1.76 -3.25
C ASP A 177 1.70 1.08 -3.32
N GLU A 178 2.12 0.68 -4.52
CA GLU A 178 3.42 0.05 -4.72
C GLU A 178 4.60 1.03 -4.58
N LEU A 179 4.40 2.30 -4.92
CA LEU A 179 5.41 3.35 -4.72
C LEU A 179 5.61 3.65 -3.24
N PHE A 180 4.52 3.77 -2.49
CA PHE A 180 4.56 4.19 -1.10
C PHE A 180 4.79 3.02 -0.13
N PHE A 181 3.96 1.99 -0.17
CA PHE A 181 4.04 0.91 0.82
C PHE A 181 5.21 -0.03 0.53
N ILE A 182 5.42 -0.39 -0.73
CA ILE A 182 6.48 -1.35 -1.09
C ILE A 182 7.80 -0.63 -1.37
N CYS A 183 7.85 0.31 -2.31
CA CYS A 183 9.11 0.92 -2.72
C CYS A 183 9.66 1.94 -1.70
N THR A 184 8.84 2.42 -0.77
CA THR A 184 9.26 3.36 0.29
C THR A 184 9.21 2.72 1.68
N THR A 185 8.03 2.37 2.19
CA THR A 185 7.88 1.92 3.58
C THR A 185 8.59 0.59 3.83
N PHE A 186 8.33 -0.43 3.02
CA PHE A 186 8.98 -1.73 3.12
C PHE A 186 10.50 -1.63 2.90
N THR A 187 10.96 -0.88 1.88
CA THR A 187 12.40 -0.74 1.59
C THR A 187 13.18 -0.02 2.69
N LEU A 188 12.55 0.94 3.38
CA LEU A 188 13.13 1.66 4.52
C LEU A 188 13.14 0.78 5.78
N LEU A 189 12.03 0.09 6.08
CA LEU A 189 11.92 -0.79 7.26
C LEU A 189 12.83 -2.01 7.15
N ARG A 190 12.97 -2.61 5.97
CA ARG A 190 13.83 -3.78 5.77
C ARG A 190 15.33 -3.46 5.91
N GLN A 191 15.73 -2.20 6.02
CA GLN A 191 17.12 -1.85 6.41
C GLN A 191 17.40 -2.20 7.86
N HIS A 192 16.36 -2.19 8.71
CA HIS A 192 16.47 -2.36 10.16
C HIS A 192 15.99 -3.73 10.64
N PHE A 193 15.08 -4.37 9.90
CA PHE A 193 14.44 -5.63 10.31
C PHE A 193 14.58 -6.74 9.26
N PRO A 194 14.38 -8.01 9.66
CA PRO A 194 14.11 -9.09 8.71
C PRO A 194 12.96 -8.74 7.76
N ASP A 195 13.03 -9.22 6.52
CA ASP A 195 12.03 -8.92 5.49
C ASP A 195 10.60 -9.26 5.94
N TRP A 196 10.38 -10.36 6.68
CA TRP A 196 9.03 -10.74 7.12
C TRP A 196 8.43 -9.73 8.10
N LEU A 197 9.25 -9.16 8.99
CA LEU A 197 8.81 -8.21 10.01
C LEU A 197 8.59 -6.82 9.38
N ALA A 198 9.49 -6.39 8.50
CA ALA A 198 9.29 -5.17 7.72
C ALA A 198 8.01 -5.25 6.87
N ASN A 199 7.71 -6.44 6.31
CA ASN A 199 6.51 -6.67 5.53
C ASN A 199 5.24 -6.72 6.40
N LEU A 200 5.33 -7.25 7.62
CA LEU A 200 4.21 -7.21 8.57
C LEU A 200 3.88 -5.78 8.96
N LEU A 201 4.91 -4.98 9.31
CA LEU A 201 4.76 -3.59 9.72
C LEU A 201 4.16 -2.73 8.61
N GLN A 202 4.66 -2.84 7.37
CA GLN A 202 4.08 -2.09 6.25
C GLN A 202 2.64 -2.53 5.95
N ALA A 203 2.32 -3.83 6.07
CA ALA A 203 0.98 -4.35 5.79
C ALA A 203 -0.09 -3.79 6.75
N VAL A 204 0.29 -3.45 7.99
CA VAL A 204 -0.58 -2.72 8.93
C VAL A 204 -0.92 -1.34 8.37
N VAL A 205 0.08 -0.58 7.90
CA VAL A 205 -0.13 0.76 7.33
C VAL A 205 -0.98 0.69 6.07
N PHE A 206 -0.63 -0.22 5.15
CA PHE A 206 -1.36 -0.47 3.90
C PHE A 206 -2.83 -0.80 4.16
N SER A 207 -3.10 -1.75 5.07
CA SER A 207 -4.48 -2.19 5.31
C SER A 207 -5.31 -1.13 6.02
N SER A 208 -4.69 -0.31 6.88
CA SER A 208 -5.36 0.82 7.51
C SER A 208 -5.75 1.89 6.49
N PHE A 209 -4.85 2.17 5.54
CA PHE A 209 -5.14 3.08 4.43
C PHE A 209 -6.28 2.59 3.54
N LEU A 210 -6.27 1.31 3.15
CA LEU A 210 -7.34 0.73 2.33
C LEU A 210 -8.69 0.67 3.06
N TRP A 211 -8.70 0.56 4.38
CA TRP A 211 -9.93 0.67 5.15
C TRP A 211 -10.62 2.02 4.93
N GLU A 212 -9.87 3.14 5.03
CA GLU A 212 -10.41 4.49 4.81
C GLU A 212 -10.93 4.67 3.38
N ILE A 213 -10.26 4.05 2.39
CA ILE A 213 -10.69 4.10 0.98
C ILE A 213 -12.02 3.39 0.75
N GLY A 214 -12.32 2.33 1.51
CA GLY A 214 -13.59 1.61 1.39
C GLY A 214 -13.53 0.11 1.69
N TYR A 215 -12.36 -0.46 1.98
CA TYR A 215 -12.23 -1.90 2.30
C TYR A 215 -12.65 -2.23 3.75
N GLN A 216 -13.92 -1.97 4.06
CA GLN A 216 -14.51 -2.16 5.39
C GLN A 216 -15.03 -3.59 5.63
N ALA A 217 -15.78 -3.80 6.72
CA ALA A 217 -16.26 -5.12 7.16
C ALA A 217 -15.08 -6.10 7.38
N TRP A 218 -15.07 -7.25 6.70
CA TRP A 218 -13.95 -8.19 6.77
C TRP A 218 -12.83 -7.90 5.75
N GLY A 219 -12.88 -6.76 5.04
CA GLY A 219 -11.88 -6.30 4.10
C GLY A 219 -10.42 -6.46 4.54
N PRO A 220 -10.06 -6.21 5.83
CA PRO A 220 -8.70 -6.47 6.32
C PRO A 220 -8.21 -7.91 6.15
N LEU A 221 -9.09 -8.91 6.15
CA LEU A 221 -8.74 -10.31 5.87
C LEU A 221 -8.37 -10.54 4.39
N LEU A 222 -8.68 -9.60 3.50
CA LEU A 222 -8.25 -9.58 2.10
C LEU A 222 -7.03 -8.67 1.92
N THR A 223 -7.10 -7.42 2.38
CA THR A 223 -6.07 -6.41 2.12
C THR A 223 -4.76 -6.73 2.83
N PHE A 224 -4.80 -7.30 4.04
CA PHE A 224 -3.60 -7.60 4.81
C PHE A 224 -2.79 -8.75 4.19
N PRO A 225 -3.38 -9.91 3.83
CA PRO A 225 -2.68 -10.93 3.05
C PRO A 225 -2.18 -10.42 1.70
N PHE A 226 -2.96 -9.59 1.01
CA PHE A 226 -2.55 -8.98 -0.26
C PHE A 226 -1.29 -8.12 -0.09
N ALA A 227 -1.26 -7.23 0.91
CA ALA A 227 -0.09 -6.41 1.22
C ALA A 227 1.15 -7.26 1.53
N LEU A 228 0.99 -8.34 2.29
CA LEU A 228 2.07 -9.29 2.56
C LEU A 228 2.57 -9.95 1.27
N LEU A 229 1.67 -10.35 0.38
CA LEU A 229 2.03 -10.94 -0.91
C LEU A 229 2.77 -9.94 -1.80
N GLN A 230 2.39 -8.67 -1.81
CA GLN A 230 3.09 -7.63 -2.58
C GLN A 230 4.53 -7.44 -2.10
N GLY A 231 4.75 -7.27 -0.79
CA GLY A 231 6.10 -7.14 -0.24
C GLY A 231 6.96 -8.40 -0.42
N TYR A 232 6.35 -9.58 -0.32
CA TYR A 232 7.03 -10.85 -0.59
C TYR A 232 7.40 -10.99 -2.09
N THR A 233 6.49 -10.62 -2.99
CA THR A 233 6.70 -10.64 -4.43
C THR A 233 7.81 -9.66 -4.82
N PHE A 234 7.83 -8.46 -4.26
CA PHE A 234 8.91 -7.50 -4.45
C PHE A 234 10.23 -8.04 -3.91
N LYS A 235 10.23 -8.70 -2.74
CA LYS A 235 11.43 -9.34 -2.19
C LYS A 235 12.03 -10.34 -3.19
N LEU A 236 11.23 -11.19 -3.80
CA LEU A 236 11.69 -12.23 -4.73
C LEU A 236 12.13 -11.66 -6.08
N THR A 237 11.31 -10.78 -6.66
CA THR A 237 11.50 -10.33 -8.05
C THR A 237 12.38 -9.10 -8.18
N LYS A 238 12.46 -8.26 -7.14
CA LYS A 238 13.09 -6.93 -7.16
C LYS A 238 12.62 -6.08 -8.35
N SER A 239 11.38 -6.28 -8.77
CA SER A 239 10.81 -5.72 -10.01
C SER A 239 9.56 -4.93 -9.69
N PHE A 240 9.64 -3.61 -9.83
CA PHE A 240 8.48 -2.73 -9.61
C PHE A 240 7.39 -3.05 -10.64
N THR A 241 7.77 -3.24 -11.90
CA THR A 241 6.83 -3.57 -12.99
C THR A 241 6.02 -4.81 -12.72
N TYR A 242 6.64 -5.84 -12.13
CA TYR A 242 5.93 -7.09 -11.87
C TYR A 242 4.92 -6.93 -10.73
N VAL A 243 5.33 -6.28 -9.64
CA VAL A 243 4.47 -6.04 -8.47
C VAL A 243 3.30 -5.12 -8.83
N VAL A 244 3.56 -4.04 -9.58
CA VAL A 244 2.50 -3.19 -10.16
C VAL A 244 1.58 -3.98 -11.08
N SER A 245 2.10 -4.90 -11.89
CA SER A 245 1.25 -5.73 -12.76
C SER A 245 0.33 -6.65 -11.96
N VAL A 246 0.83 -7.24 -10.86
CA VAL A 246 0.01 -8.03 -9.93
C VAL A 246 -1.10 -7.17 -9.36
N HIS A 247 -0.76 -5.96 -8.89
CA HIS A 247 -1.71 -5.04 -8.30
C HIS A 247 -2.77 -4.61 -9.30
N LEU A 248 -2.37 -4.08 -10.46
CA LEU A 248 -3.28 -3.57 -11.48
C LEU A 248 -4.21 -4.65 -12.05
N ILE A 249 -3.76 -5.90 -12.12
CA ILE A 249 -4.64 -7.01 -12.53
C ILE A 249 -5.69 -7.30 -11.47
N PHE A 250 -5.32 -7.28 -10.19
CA PHE A 250 -6.28 -7.43 -9.10
C PHE A 250 -7.30 -6.28 -9.09
N ASP A 251 -6.81 -5.05 -9.21
CA ASP A 251 -7.60 -3.82 -9.31
C ASP A 251 -8.54 -3.80 -10.51
N PHE A 252 -8.09 -4.34 -11.64
CA PHE A 252 -8.95 -4.47 -12.80
C PHE A 252 -10.14 -5.41 -12.51
N VAL A 253 -9.90 -6.53 -11.83
CA VAL A 253 -10.98 -7.42 -11.41
C VAL A 253 -11.88 -6.75 -10.38
N LEU A 254 -11.33 -5.99 -9.43
CA LEU A 254 -12.09 -5.17 -8.49
C LEU A 254 -13.01 -4.19 -9.22
N PHE A 255 -12.47 -3.44 -10.19
CA PHE A 255 -13.23 -2.49 -10.99
C PHE A 255 -14.41 -3.18 -11.70
N LEU A 256 -14.17 -4.31 -12.37
CA LEU A 256 -15.23 -5.08 -13.02
C LEU A 256 -16.28 -5.57 -12.01
N ALA A 257 -15.84 -6.02 -10.83
CA ALA A 257 -16.73 -6.48 -9.77
C ALA A 257 -17.56 -5.33 -9.16
N LEU A 258 -17.00 -4.12 -9.05
CA LEU A 258 -17.72 -2.91 -8.61
C LEU A 258 -18.78 -2.48 -9.63
N VAL A 259 -18.45 -2.52 -10.93
CA VAL A 259 -19.41 -2.26 -12.01
C VAL A 259 -20.57 -3.26 -11.95
N HIS A 260 -20.26 -4.55 -11.83
CA HIS A 260 -21.28 -5.59 -11.68
C HIS A 260 -22.11 -5.41 -10.39
N ALA A 261 -21.47 -5.08 -9.27
CA ALA A 261 -22.16 -4.97 -7.97
C ALA A 261 -23.23 -3.86 -7.97
N HIS A 262 -22.96 -2.73 -8.65
CA HIS A 262 -23.91 -1.64 -8.85
C HIS A 262 -24.97 -1.95 -9.92
N ASN A 263 -24.60 -2.68 -10.96
CA ASN A 263 -25.52 -3.05 -12.04
C ASN A 263 -25.43 -4.55 -12.37
N ARG A 264 -26.32 -5.35 -11.78
CA ARG A 264 -26.25 -6.82 -11.80
C ARG A 264 -26.43 -7.44 -13.18
N ASP A 265 -27.10 -6.73 -14.07
CA ASP A 265 -27.27 -7.19 -15.45
C ASP A 265 -26.01 -6.96 -16.29
N TRP A 266 -25.10 -6.08 -15.83
CA TRP A 266 -23.83 -5.82 -16.49
C TRP A 266 -22.77 -6.79 -16.01
N LEU A 267 -22.00 -7.37 -16.94
CA LEU A 267 -20.96 -8.36 -16.64
C LEU A 267 -21.48 -9.53 -15.78
N PRO A 268 -22.51 -10.29 -16.22
CA PRO A 268 -23.08 -11.42 -15.48
C PRO A 268 -22.16 -12.66 -15.57
N ILE A 269 -20.88 -12.45 -15.27
CA ILE A 269 -19.83 -13.46 -15.29
C ILE A 269 -19.39 -13.83 -13.88
N PHE A 270 -19.66 -13.00 -12.87
CA PHE A 270 -19.21 -13.21 -11.49
C PHE A 270 -20.10 -14.19 -10.72
N ILE A 271 -19.49 -14.94 -9.80
CA ILE A 271 -20.15 -15.93 -8.94
C ILE A 271 -19.94 -15.50 -7.49
N TYR A 272 -21.01 -15.51 -6.67
CA TYR A 272 -21.00 -15.06 -5.27
C TYR A 272 -22.16 -15.62 -4.44
#